data_AF-A0A1Q5N0G5-F1
#
_entry.id   AF-A0A1Q5N0G5-F1
#
_cell.length_a   1.000
_cell.length_b   1.000
_cell.length_c   1.000
_cell.angle_alpha   90.00
_cell.angle_beta   90.00
_cell.angle_gamma   90.00
#
_symmetry.space_group_name_H-M   'P 1'
#
loop_
_entity.id
_entity.type
_entity.pdbx_description
1 polymer ?
#
loop_
_entity_poly.entity_id
_entity_poly.type
_entity_poly.pdbx_seq_one_letter_code
_entity_poly.pdbx_strand_id
1 'polypeptide(L)' 'MIPAPVPVPDDRPKSYCGTCAGHERIWCDGCCGFAGCSLCNFTFKRPCPTCVGGDAERIRW' A
#
# COMPACT_ATOMS: atom_id res chain seq x y z
N MET A 1 -16.67 34.04 -10.48
CA MET A 1 -15.40 33.30 -10.61
C MET A 1 -15.28 32.43 -9.37
N ILE A 2 -15.33 31.11 -9.51
CA ILE A 2 -15.23 30.18 -8.37
C ILE A 2 -13.73 29.92 -8.14
N PRO A 3 -13.19 30.12 -6.92
CA PRO A 3 -11.78 29.85 -6.66
C PRO A 3 -11.48 28.36 -6.81
N ALA A 4 -10.30 28.04 -7.33
CA ALA A 4 -9.82 26.67 -7.42
C ALA A 4 -9.74 26.04 -6.01
N PRO A 5 -10.04 24.75 -5.86
CA PRO A 5 -9.92 24.07 -4.57
C PRO A 5 -8.47 24.15 -4.08
N VAL A 6 -8.28 24.70 -2.89
CA VAL A 6 -6.99 24.68 -2.19
C VAL A 6 -6.60 23.23 -1.90
N PRO A 7 -5.36 22.79 -2.18
CA PRO A 7 -4.91 21.46 -1.80
C PRO A 7 -4.95 21.37 -0.27
N VAL A 8 -5.82 20.51 0.26
CA VAL A 8 -5.90 20.24 1.70
C VAL A 8 -4.66 19.41 2.07
N PRO A 9 -3.77 19.90 2.94
CA PRO A 9 -2.71 19.06 3.48
C PRO A 9 -3.36 17.96 4.33
N ASP A 10 -3.20 16.70 3.93
CA ASP A 10 -3.68 15.55 4.71
C ASP A 10 -2.73 15.38 5.91
N ASP A 11 -3.02 16.09 7.01
CA ASP A 11 -2.33 15.95 8.32
C ASP A 11 -2.57 14.58 8.99
N ARG A 12 -3.22 13.65 8.29
CA ARG A 12 -3.46 12.30 8.78
C ARG A 12 -2.12 11.58 8.90
N PRO A 13 -1.80 10.99 10.06
CA PRO A 13 -0.54 10.32 10.23
C PRO A 13 -0.41 9.21 9.19
N LYS A 14 0.72 9.20 8.45
CA LYS A 14 1.10 8.16 7.46
C LYS A 14 1.00 6.73 8.00
N SER A 15 0.84 6.57 9.31
CA SER A 15 0.85 5.32 10.07
C SER A 15 -0.45 4.52 10.07
N TYR A 16 -1.59 4.99 9.55
CA TYR A 16 -2.82 4.18 9.54
C TYR A 16 -3.56 4.22 8.20
N CYS A 17 -3.11 3.36 7.28
CA CYS A 17 -3.83 3.07 6.05
C CYS A 17 -4.70 1.82 6.22
N GLY A 18 -5.96 1.84 5.77
CA GLY A 18 -6.86 0.68 5.87
C GLY A 18 -6.35 -0.55 5.11
N THR A 19 -5.51 -0.35 4.09
CA THR A 19 -4.92 -1.43 3.29
C THR A 19 -3.87 -2.24 4.04
N CYS A 20 -3.11 -1.60 4.93
CA CYS A 20 -1.95 -2.16 5.61
C CYS A 20 -2.16 -2.28 7.13
N ALA A 21 -3.27 -1.77 7.67
CA ALA A 21 -3.51 -1.62 9.10
C ALA A 21 -2.33 -0.97 9.86
N GLY A 22 -1.59 -0.08 9.19
CA GLY A 22 -0.42 0.60 9.73
C GLY A 22 0.90 -0.18 9.72
N HIS A 23 0.97 -1.34 9.08
CA HIS A 23 2.20 -2.13 8.97
C HIS A 23 3.15 -1.69 7.85
N GLU A 24 2.76 -0.69 7.04
CA GLU A 24 3.51 -0.19 5.87
C GLU A 24 3.82 -1.24 4.77
N ARG A 25 3.39 -2.48 4.98
CA ARG A 25 3.60 -3.64 4.13
C ARG A 25 2.34 -4.48 4.07
N ILE A 26 2.09 -5.08 2.92
CA ILE A 26 1.00 -6.03 2.69
C ILE A 26 1.55 -7.37 2.19
N TRP A 27 0.73 -8.41 2.22
CA TRP A 27 1.08 -9.68 1.60
C TRP A 27 1.35 -9.50 0.11
N CYS A 28 2.38 -10.19 -0.38
CA CYS A 28 2.69 -10.15 -1.80
C CYS A 28 1.49 -10.65 -2.61
N ASP A 29 1.11 -9.84 -3.60
CA ASP A 29 0.05 -10.09 -4.59
C ASP A 29 0.35 -11.26 -5.53
N GLY A 30 1.62 -11.59 -5.74
CA GLY A 30 2.02 -12.74 -6.57
C GLY A 30 2.01 -14.08 -5.83
N CYS A 31 2.56 -14.13 -4.61
CA CYS A 31 2.69 -15.39 -3.87
C CYS A 31 1.71 -15.54 -2.70
N CYS A 32 0.87 -14.54 -2.43
CA CYS A 32 -0.10 -14.47 -1.34
C CYS A 32 0.46 -14.80 0.05
N GLY A 33 1.78 -14.64 0.25
CA GLY A 33 2.47 -14.99 1.49
C GLY A 33 2.86 -16.46 1.68
N PHE A 34 2.71 -17.34 0.68
CA PHE A 34 2.95 -18.78 0.82
C PHE A 34 4.40 -19.21 0.49
N ALA A 35 4.79 -19.14 -0.77
CA ALA A 35 6.08 -19.69 -1.24
C ALA A 35 7.21 -18.65 -1.35
N GLY A 36 6.87 -17.36 -1.32
CA GLY A 36 7.78 -16.31 -1.78
C GLY A 36 7.93 -16.35 -3.30
N CYS A 37 8.18 -15.21 -3.93
CA CYS A 37 8.42 -15.14 -5.36
C CYS A 37 9.40 -14.00 -5.69
N SER A 38 9.80 -13.92 -6.96
CA SER A 38 10.65 -12.84 -7.47
C SER A 38 10.04 -11.46 -7.24
N LEU A 39 8.70 -11.31 -7.31
CA LEU A 39 8.02 -10.03 -7.09
C LEU A 39 8.23 -9.45 -5.69
N CYS A 40 8.33 -10.31 -4.67
CA CYS A 40 8.61 -9.89 -3.30
C CYS A 40 10.05 -10.16 -2.86
N ASN A 41 10.95 -10.55 -3.78
CA ASN A 41 12.31 -10.99 -3.44
C ASN A 41 12.34 -12.02 -2.28
N PHE A 42 11.39 -12.97 -2.28
CA PHE A 42 11.23 -13.98 -1.21
C PHE A 42 11.02 -13.41 0.21
N THR A 43 10.58 -12.16 0.34
CA THR A 43 10.26 -11.55 1.64
C THR A 43 8.81 -11.75 2.08
N PHE A 44 7.99 -12.39 1.23
CA PHE A 44 6.55 -12.67 1.40
C PHE A 44 5.63 -11.44 1.47
N LYS A 45 6.19 -10.25 1.67
CA LYS A 45 5.46 -8.98 1.79
C LYS A 45 5.99 -7.96 0.79
N ARG A 46 5.15 -7.00 0.43
CA ARG A 46 5.50 -5.87 -0.43
C ARG A 46 5.09 -4.55 0.22
N PRO A 47 5.74 -3.42 -0.12
CA PRO A 47 5.33 -2.11 0.38
C PRO A 47 3.86 -1.83 0.09
N CYS A 48 3.16 -1.18 1.02
CA CYS A 48 1.76 -0.85 0.83
C CYS A 48 1.56 0.17 -0.31
N PRO A 49 0.69 -0.09 -1.30
CA PRO A 49 0.45 0.84 -2.40
C PRO A 49 -0.24 2.14 -1.97
N THR A 50 -0.94 2.14 -0.83
CA THR A 50 -1.75 3.27 -0.39
C THR A 50 -0.96 4.31 0.42
N CYS A 51 -0.15 3.90 1.39
CA CYS A 51 0.53 4.85 2.30
C CYS A 51 2.01 5.06 2.05
N VAL A 52 2.71 4.05 1.51
CA VAL A 52 4.16 4.13 1.24
C VAL A 52 4.47 4.16 -0.26
N GLY A 53 3.45 4.20 -1.12
CA GLY A 53 3.62 4.27 -2.57
C GLY A 53 4.19 2.98 -3.17
N GLY A 54 3.89 1.82 -2.58
CA GLY A 54 4.19 0.53 -3.18
C GLY A 54 3.43 0.29 -4.50
N ASP A 55 3.77 -0.80 -5.16
CA ASP A 55 3.30 -1.19 -6.49
C ASP A 55 2.58 -2.54 -6.51
N ALA A 56 2.18 -3.04 -5.33
CA ALA A 56 1.43 -4.28 -5.22
C ALA A 56 -0.02 -4.10 -5.70
N GLU A 57 -0.52 -5.06 -6.48
CA GLU A 57 -1.90 -5.05 -6.95
C GLU A 57 -2.88 -5.54 -5.86
N ARG A 58 -4.15 -5.14 -5.99
CA ARG A 58 -5.22 -5.67 -5.13
C ARG A 58 -5.53 -7.11 -5.53
N ILE A 59 -5.34 -8.04 -4.61
CA ILE A 59 -5.80 -9.42 -4.77
C ILE A 59 -7.34 -9.41 -4.81
N ARG A 60 -7.91 -9.85 -5.93
CA ARG A 60 -9.35 -10.10 -6.09
C ARG A 60 -9.56 -11.60 -5.98
N TRP A 61 -10.35 -12.03 -5.01
CA TRP A 61 -10.74 -13.42 -4.77
C TRP A 61 -12.08 -13.70 -5.44
#